data_AF-A0AAP2ACM3-F1
#
_entry.id   AF-A0AAP2ACM3-F1
#
_cell.length_a   1.000
_cell.length_b   1.000
_cell.length_c   1.000
_cell.angle_alpha   90.00
_cell.angle_beta   90.00
_cell.angle_gamma   90.00
#
_symmetry.space_group_name_H-M   'P 1'
#
loop_
_entity.id
_entity.type
_entity.pdbx_description
1 polymer ?
#
loop_
_entity_poly.entity_id
_entity_poly.type
_entity_poly.pdbx_seq_one_letter_code
_entity_poly.pdbx_strand_id
1 'polypeptide(L)'
;MRKVILTAICFFPVVTSAKFINPMEFDGSEAQKNEVIEYIKERVHKDYCESELAMCQDTVLRMMERENLDAFKQATQAEDKKIMNQVINDYCDSDLDMCNYSTINMMYSENLKSSKENLQW
;
A
#
# COMPACT_ATOMS: atom_id res chain seq x y z
N MET A 1 21.73 -54.02 -9.42
CA MET A 1 22.20 -52.63 -9.65
C MET A 1 21.07 -51.67 -9.30
N ARG A 2 21.11 -51.06 -8.10
CA ARG A 2 20.10 -50.10 -7.63
C ARG A 2 20.35 -48.76 -8.30
N LYS A 3 19.45 -48.31 -9.18
CA LYS A 3 19.50 -46.98 -9.79
C LYS A 3 19.01 -45.97 -8.75
N VAL A 4 19.92 -45.16 -8.22
CA VAL A 4 19.60 -44.03 -7.35
C VAL A 4 19.27 -42.85 -8.26
N ILE A 5 17.99 -42.48 -8.36
CA ILE A 5 17.55 -41.27 -9.05
C ILE A 5 17.77 -40.11 -8.07
N LEU A 6 18.79 -39.28 -8.31
CA LEU A 6 18.97 -38.01 -7.62
C LEU A 6 18.00 -36.98 -8.22
N THR A 7 16.90 -36.70 -7.52
CA THR A 7 16.04 -35.57 -7.82
C THR A 7 16.67 -34.30 -7.23
N ALA A 8 17.21 -33.44 -8.09
CA ALA A 8 17.72 -32.13 -7.68
C ALA A 8 16.53 -31.22 -7.31
N ILE A 9 16.40 -30.88 -6.03
CA ILE A 9 15.44 -29.88 -5.55
C ILE A 9 16.02 -28.50 -5.86
N CYS A 10 15.55 -27.87 -6.94
CA CYS A 10 15.81 -26.47 -7.20
C CYS A 10 15.02 -25.62 -6.19
N PHE A 11 15.71 -25.07 -5.19
CA PHE A 11 15.16 -23.99 -4.37
C PHE A 11 15.10 -22.72 -5.23
N PHE A 12 13.94 -22.45 -5.82
CA PHE A 12 13.66 -21.13 -6.37
C PHE A 12 13.38 -20.18 -5.19
N PRO A 13 14.10 -19.06 -5.06
CA PRO A 13 13.75 -18.05 -4.07
C PRO A 13 12.35 -17.52 -4.39
N VAL A 14 11.44 -17.63 -3.44
CA VAL A 14 10.11 -17.04 -3.56
C VAL A 14 10.28 -15.54 -3.43
N VAL A 15 10.08 -14.81 -4.52
CA VAL A 15 9.98 -13.34 -4.48
C VAL A 15 8.58 -13.04 -3.94
N THR A 16 8.49 -12.71 -2.66
CA THR A 16 7.24 -12.21 -2.07
C THR A 16 7.19 -10.71 -2.28
N SER A 17 6.19 -10.19 -2.99
CA SER A 17 5.96 -8.73 -3.01
C SER A 17 5.54 -8.28 -1.60
N ALA A 18 5.89 -7.06 -1.22
CA ALA A 18 5.45 -6.53 0.05
C ALA A 18 3.92 -6.46 0.07
N LYS A 19 3.29 -6.87 1.18
CA LYS A 19 1.85 -6.87 1.31
C LYS A 19 1.36 -5.49 1.73
N PHE A 20 0.23 -5.06 1.18
CA PHE A 20 -0.50 -3.93 1.73
C PHE A 20 -1.00 -4.24 3.16
N ILE A 21 -0.76 -3.34 4.10
CA ILE A 21 -1.26 -3.42 5.47
C ILE A 21 -2.37 -2.38 5.63
N ASN A 22 -3.56 -2.83 6.04
CA ASN A 22 -4.63 -1.92 6.42
C ASN A 22 -4.15 -1.07 7.63
N PRO A 23 -4.08 0.28 7.52
CA PRO A 23 -3.56 1.12 8.60
C PRO A 23 -4.27 0.93 9.95
N MET A 24 -5.57 0.60 9.95
CA MET A 24 -6.35 0.35 11.17
C MET A 24 -6.04 -0.99 11.84
N GLU A 25 -5.34 -1.90 11.14
CA GLU A 25 -4.94 -3.21 11.63
C GLU A 25 -3.43 -3.27 11.92
N PHE A 26 -2.76 -2.11 11.89
CA PHE A 26 -1.35 -1.98 12.18
C PHE A 26 -1.07 -2.21 13.67
N ASP A 27 -0.25 -3.21 13.97
CA ASP A 27 0.09 -3.64 15.34
C ASP A 27 1.37 -2.99 15.88
N GLY A 28 2.08 -2.21 15.05
CA GLY A 28 3.31 -1.54 15.45
C GLY A 28 4.54 -2.44 15.54
N SER A 29 4.44 -3.73 15.16
CA SER A 29 5.56 -4.65 15.16
C SER A 29 6.62 -4.27 14.13
N GLU A 30 7.88 -4.64 14.39
CA GLU A 30 8.98 -4.42 13.45
C GLU A 30 8.74 -5.15 12.11
N ALA A 31 8.05 -6.29 12.14
CA ALA A 31 7.67 -7.01 10.93
C ALA A 31 6.74 -6.15 10.05
N GLN A 32 5.64 -5.64 10.64
CA GLN A 32 4.72 -4.79 9.88
C GLN A 32 5.33 -3.45 9.47
N LYS A 33 6.21 -2.84 10.28
CA LYS A 33 6.93 -1.63 9.88
C LYS A 33 7.75 -1.84 8.62
N ASN A 34 8.49 -2.95 8.55
CA ASN A 34 9.28 -3.29 7.37
C ASN A 34 8.39 -3.55 6.16
N GLU A 35 7.28 -4.26 6.35
CA GLU A 35 6.32 -4.55 5.27
C GLU A 35 5.67 -3.28 4.72
N VAL A 36 5.29 -2.32 5.57
CA VAL A 36 4.81 -0.99 5.15
C VAL A 36 5.87 -0.24 4.36
N ILE A 37 7.13 -0.20 4.84
CA ILE A 37 8.22 0.52 4.17
C ILE A 37 8.50 -0.05 2.78
N GLU A 38 8.59 -1.38 2.67
CA GLU A 38 8.85 -2.02 1.38
C GLU A 38 7.67 -1.86 0.43
N TYR A 39 6.43 -1.99 0.92
CA TYR A 39 5.25 -1.71 0.11
C TYR A 39 5.25 -0.28 -0.44
N ILE A 40 5.58 0.71 0.38
CA ILE A 40 5.66 2.12 -0.04
C ILE A 40 6.70 2.31 -1.14
N LYS A 41 7.90 1.71 -0.99
CA LYS A 41 8.96 1.83 -2.00
C LYS A 41 8.55 1.19 -3.32
N GLU A 42 8.01 -0.03 -3.28
CA GLU A 42 7.54 -0.74 -4.47
C GLU A 42 6.43 0.04 -5.17
N ARG A 43 5.46 0.54 -4.39
CA ARG A 43 4.34 1.31 -4.90
C ARG A 43 4.78 2.64 -5.52
N VAL A 44 5.64 3.40 -4.84
CA VAL A 44 6.17 4.68 -5.36
C VAL A 44 7.01 4.43 -6.61
N HIS A 45 7.82 3.37 -6.64
CA HIS A 45 8.55 3.02 -7.85
C HIS A 45 7.59 2.75 -9.02
N LYS A 46 6.57 1.91 -8.82
CA LYS A 46 5.56 1.63 -9.84
C LYS A 46 4.87 2.92 -10.32
N ASP A 47 4.39 3.75 -9.40
CA ASP A 47 3.62 4.95 -9.72
C ASP A 47 4.45 6.01 -10.48
N TYR A 48 5.75 6.11 -10.21
CA TYR A 48 6.59 7.20 -10.74
C TYR A 48 7.61 6.77 -11.78
N CYS A 49 8.10 5.53 -11.75
CA CYS A 49 9.08 5.02 -12.70
C CYS A 49 8.43 4.25 -13.86
N GLU A 50 7.30 3.58 -13.60
CA GLU A 50 6.61 2.74 -14.59
C GLU A 50 5.41 3.46 -15.22
N SER A 51 5.13 4.69 -14.81
CA SER A 51 4.12 5.55 -15.45
C SER A 51 4.62 6.16 -16.76
N GLU A 52 3.69 6.59 -17.61
CA GLU A 52 3.97 7.20 -18.91
C GLU A 52 4.86 8.46 -18.83
N LEU A 53 4.89 9.12 -17.66
CA LEU A 53 5.69 10.32 -17.41
C LEU A 53 7.13 10.01 -16.98
N ALA A 54 7.43 8.76 -16.57
CA ALA A 54 8.75 8.28 -16.16
C ALA A 54 9.52 9.22 -15.21
N MET A 55 8.85 9.75 -14.18
CA MET A 55 9.40 10.66 -13.17
C MET A 55 10.25 9.94 -12.10
N CYS A 56 11.19 9.09 -12.54
CA CYS A 56 11.98 8.19 -11.69
C CYS A 56 13.21 8.85 -11.03
N GLN A 57 13.10 10.12 -10.60
CA GLN A 57 14.21 10.83 -9.97
C GLN A 57 14.24 10.56 -8.47
N ASP A 58 15.41 10.29 -7.90
CA ASP A 58 15.55 9.99 -6.46
C ASP A 58 14.90 11.06 -5.56
N THR A 59 14.97 12.34 -5.93
CA THR A 59 14.33 13.43 -5.19
C THR A 59 12.82 13.26 -5.12
N VAL A 60 12.19 12.87 -6.24
CA VAL A 60 10.75 12.58 -6.34
C VAL A 60 10.42 11.32 -5.55
N LEU A 61 11.15 10.24 -5.75
CA LEU A 61 10.89 8.96 -5.07
C LEU A 61 10.96 9.12 -3.55
N ARG A 62 12.05 9.71 -3.01
CA ARG A 62 12.19 9.91 -1.57
C ARG A 62 11.13 10.85 -1.00
N MET A 63 10.66 11.83 -1.78
CA MET A 63 9.57 12.72 -1.38
C MET A 63 8.24 11.96 -1.26
N MET A 64 7.89 11.20 -2.28
CA MET A 64 6.63 10.45 -2.32
C MET A 64 6.60 9.29 -1.33
N GLU A 65 7.74 8.65 -1.07
CA GLU A 65 7.87 7.64 -0.02
C GLU A 65 7.59 8.24 1.37
N ARG A 66 8.14 9.43 1.66
CA ARG A 66 7.87 10.13 2.94
C ARG A 66 6.40 10.51 3.07
N GLU A 67 5.81 11.05 2.00
CA GLU A 67 4.40 11.42 1.98
C GLU A 67 3.50 10.22 2.27
N ASN A 68 3.76 9.08 1.61
CA ASN A 68 3.03 7.84 1.86
C ASN A 68 3.23 7.31 3.28
N LEU A 69 4.45 7.40 3.82
CA LEU A 69 4.72 6.94 5.18
C LEU A 69 4.00 7.80 6.23
N ASP A 70 3.96 9.11 6.03
CA ASP A 70 3.25 10.02 6.93
C ASP A 70 1.74 9.86 6.80
N ALA A 71 1.23 9.68 5.58
CA ALA A 71 -0.18 9.36 5.34
C ALA A 71 -0.58 8.01 5.98
N PHE A 72 0.27 6.98 5.89
CA PHE A 72 0.05 5.70 6.58
C PHE A 72 -0.11 5.92 8.09
N LYS A 73 0.85 6.63 8.72
CA LYS A 73 0.79 6.93 10.15
C LYS A 73 -0.48 7.70 10.52
N GLN A 74 -0.89 8.66 9.71
CA GLN A 74 -2.15 9.39 9.94
C GLN A 74 -3.36 8.44 9.85
N ALA A 75 -3.40 7.57 8.84
CA ALA A 75 -4.47 6.61 8.64
C ALA A 75 -4.55 5.54 9.75
N THR A 76 -3.45 5.28 10.49
CA THR A 76 -3.52 4.41 11.69
C THR A 76 -4.41 4.99 12.80
N GLN A 77 -4.68 6.30 12.76
CA GLN A 77 -5.54 7.00 13.72
C GLN A 77 -7.01 7.04 13.27
N ALA A 78 -7.36 6.39 12.15
CA ALA A 78 -8.74 6.30 11.68
C ALA A 78 -9.63 5.55 12.70
N GLU A 79 -10.88 5.97 12.79
CA GLU A 79 -11.87 5.44 13.74
C GLU A 79 -13.01 4.70 13.03
N ASP A 80 -13.36 5.10 11.80
CA ASP A 80 -14.46 4.49 11.05
C ASP A 80 -13.97 3.36 10.12
N LYS A 81 -14.05 2.13 10.61
CA LYS A 81 -13.62 0.93 9.86
C LYS A 81 -14.43 0.73 8.57
N LYS A 82 -15.71 1.13 8.53
CA LYS A 82 -16.54 0.94 7.35
C LYS A 82 -16.06 1.85 6.22
N ILE A 83 -15.79 3.11 6.52
CA ILE A 83 -15.25 4.07 5.55
C ILE A 83 -13.86 3.63 5.08
N MET A 84 -12.98 3.24 5.99
CA MET A 84 -11.63 2.78 5.63
C MET A 84 -11.67 1.56 4.69
N ASN A 85 -12.48 0.55 5.02
CA ASN A 85 -12.62 -0.65 4.19
C ASN A 85 -13.19 -0.31 2.81
N GLN A 86 -14.14 0.62 2.73
CA GLN A 86 -14.69 1.04 1.45
C GLN A 86 -13.64 1.77 0.60
N VAL A 87 -12.85 2.67 1.20
CA VAL A 87 -11.76 3.35 0.50
C VAL A 87 -10.69 2.36 0.00
N ILE A 88 -10.32 1.38 0.82
CA ILE A 88 -9.39 0.32 0.37
C ILE A 88 -9.99 -0.43 -0.82
N ASN A 89 -11.23 -0.88 -0.74
CA ASN A 89 -11.89 -1.57 -1.85
C ASN A 89 -11.92 -0.70 -3.13
N ASP A 90 -12.30 0.57 -2.99
CA ASP A 90 -12.51 1.46 -4.12
C ASP A 90 -11.20 1.87 -4.82
N TYR A 91 -10.07 1.90 -4.12
CA TYR A 91 -8.79 2.38 -4.66
C TYR A 91 -7.70 1.31 -4.78
N CYS A 92 -7.82 0.20 -4.06
CA CYS A 92 -6.88 -0.93 -4.13
C CYS A 92 -7.41 -2.13 -4.92
N ASP A 93 -8.70 -2.44 -4.78
CA ASP A 93 -9.31 -3.64 -5.37
C ASP A 93 -10.11 -3.34 -6.64
N SER A 94 -10.04 -2.10 -7.13
CA SER A 94 -10.67 -1.64 -8.37
C SER A 94 -9.68 -1.46 -9.51
N ASP A 95 -10.19 -1.28 -10.72
CA ASP A 95 -9.39 -1.00 -11.92
C ASP A 95 -8.62 0.33 -11.87
N LEU A 96 -8.84 1.17 -10.85
CA LEU A 96 -8.11 2.43 -10.69
C LEU A 96 -6.64 2.21 -10.33
N ASP A 97 -6.33 1.10 -9.64
CA ASP A 97 -4.98 0.77 -9.17
C ASP A 97 -4.27 1.99 -8.56
N MET A 98 -4.89 2.63 -7.55
CA MET A 98 -4.38 3.81 -6.83
C MET A 98 -4.10 3.47 -5.36
N CYS A 99 -3.61 2.26 -5.10
CA CYS A 99 -3.41 1.71 -3.77
C CYS A 99 -2.16 2.26 -3.05
N ASN A 100 -2.05 3.58 -2.94
CA ASN A 100 -1.01 4.23 -2.15
C ASN A 100 -1.63 4.87 -0.89
N TYR A 101 -0.86 4.95 0.19
CA TYR A 101 -1.40 5.40 1.48
C TYR A 101 -1.79 6.88 1.49
N SER A 102 -1.19 7.71 0.63
CA SER A 102 -1.61 9.11 0.45
C SER A 102 -3.07 9.19 -0.04
N THR A 103 -3.41 8.45 -1.10
CA THR A 103 -4.77 8.33 -1.62
C THR A 103 -5.73 7.77 -0.58
N ILE A 104 -5.36 6.68 0.11
CA ILE A 104 -6.21 6.06 1.13
C ILE A 104 -6.53 7.05 2.27
N ASN A 105 -5.52 7.74 2.80
CA ASN A 105 -5.71 8.70 3.89
C ASN A 105 -6.56 9.91 3.47
N MET A 106 -6.31 10.45 2.27
CA MET A 106 -7.09 11.55 1.70
C MET A 106 -8.56 11.16 1.53
N MET A 107 -8.82 10.02 0.88
CA MET A 107 -10.18 9.59 0.58
C MET A 107 -10.95 9.15 1.82
N TYR A 108 -10.27 8.55 2.80
CA TYR A 108 -10.87 8.30 4.12
C TYR A 108 -11.31 9.61 4.77
N SER A 109 -10.44 10.62 4.78
CA SER A 109 -10.73 11.92 5.40
C SER A 109 -11.90 12.64 4.75
N GLU A 110 -11.95 12.67 3.42
CA GLU A 110 -13.06 13.28 2.67
C GLU A 110 -14.37 12.53 2.87
N ASN A 111 -14.35 11.19 2.83
CA ASN A 111 -15.55 10.39 3.07
C ASN A 111 -16.05 10.52 4.52
N LEU A 112 -15.14 10.59 5.50
CA LEU A 112 -15.50 10.81 6.89
C LEU A 112 -16.17 12.18 7.09
N LYS A 113 -15.66 13.22 6.42
CA LYS A 113 -16.27 14.55 6.43
C LYS A 113 -17.64 14.52 5.76
N SER A 114 -17.73 14.02 4.54
CA SER A 114 -18.96 13.98 3.75
C SER A 114 -20.06 13.13 4.38
N SER A 115 -19.71 12.06 5.12
CA SER A 115 -20.70 11.22 5.84
C SER A 115 -21.52 11.98 6.89
N LYS A 116 -21.08 13.18 7.29
CA LYS A 116 -21.75 14.06 8.26
C LYS A 116 -22.49 15.21 7.60
N GLU A 117 -22.36 15.36 6.28
CA GLU A 117 -22.98 16.42 5.51
C GLU A 117 -24.31 15.95 4.91
N ASN A 118 -25.23 16.88 4.71
CA ASN A 118 -26.47 16.64 4.00
C ASN A 118 -26.73 17.83 3.07
N LEU A 119 -27.16 17.55 1.84
CA LEU A 119 -27.54 18.60 0.90
C LEU A 119 -28.69 19.43 1.46
N GLN A 120 -28.53 20.75 1.42
CA GLN A 120 -29.58 21.73 1.69
C GLN A 120 -29.84 22.49 0.38
N TRP A 121 -31.09 22.95 0.19
CA TRP A 121 -31.50 23.72 -0.99
C TRP A 121 -31.23 25.21 -0.81
#